data_AF-X1TFP7-F1
#
_entry.id   AF-X1TFP7-F1
#
_cell.length_a   1.000
_cell.length_b   1.000
_cell.length_c   1.000
_cell.angle_alpha   90.00
_cell.angle_beta   90.00
_cell.angle_gamma   90.00
#
_symmetry.space_group_name_H-M   'P 1'
#
loop_
_entity.id
_entity.type
_entity.pdbx_description
1 polymer ?
#
loop_
_entity_poly.entity_id
_entity_poly.type
_entity_poly.pdbx_seq_one_letter_code
_entity_poly.pdbx_strand_id
1 'polypeptide(L)' 'HNNAPINMSVKKAATDLIKDGKYDQGILNRVEMAIRAYDPCLSCATHNLDGSIAVKIDIVDASGKVVQTYKN' A
#
# COMPACT_ATOMS: atom_id res chain seq x y z
N HIS A 1 -6.09 2.32 -0.85
CA HIS A 1 -7.43 1.68 -0.95
C HIS A 1 -7.23 0.17 -1.15
N ASN A 2 -8.16 -0.69 -0.71
CA ASN A 2 -8.14 -2.17 -0.73
C ASN A 2 -7.44 -2.91 0.43
N ASN A 3 -6.87 -2.21 1.42
CA ASN A 3 -6.22 -2.88 2.55
C ASN A 3 -7.20 -3.76 3.36
N ALA A 4 -8.40 -3.27 3.65
CA ALA A 4 -9.43 -4.04 4.37
C ALA A 4 -9.85 -5.33 3.64
N PRO A 5 -10.27 -5.30 2.35
CA PRO A 5 -10.64 -6.53 1.63
C PRO A 5 -9.47 -7.51 1.46
N ILE A 6 -8.23 -7.04 1.27
CA ILE A 6 -7.05 -7.91 1.23
C ILE A 6 -6.91 -8.70 2.54
N ASN A 7 -6.99 -8.01 3.68
CA ASN A 7 -6.88 -8.67 4.99
C ASN A 7 -8.00 -9.68 5.23
N MET A 8 -9.24 -9.37 4.82
CA MET A 8 -10.36 -10.31 4.92
C MET A 8 -10.13 -11.56 4.04
N SER A 9 -9.63 -11.39 2.82
CA SER A 9 -9.32 -12.50 1.90
C SER A 9 -8.17 -13.37 2.40
N VAL A 10 -7.10 -12.76 2.94
CA VAL A 10 -5.99 -13.50 3.57
C VAL A 10 -6.48 -14.30 4.77
N LYS A 11 -7.27 -13.68 5.67
CA LYS A 11 -7.85 -14.37 6.82
C LYS A 11 -8.73 -15.55 6.40
N LYS A 12 -9.54 -15.37 5.36
CA LYS A 12 -10.38 -16.44 4.81
C LYS A 12 -9.53 -17.58 4.26
N ALA A 13 -8.56 -17.30 3.38
CA ALA A 13 -7.68 -18.30 2.80
C ALA A 13 -6.89 -19.07 3.87
N ALA A 14 -6.36 -18.36 4.87
CA ALA A 14 -5.65 -18.98 5.99
C ALA A 14 -6.57 -19.89 6.83
N THR A 15 -7.77 -19.42 7.19
CA THR A 15 -8.76 -20.23 7.93
C THR A 15 -9.16 -21.48 7.14
N ASP A 16 -9.29 -21.37 5.83
CA ASP A 16 -9.73 -22.47 4.96
C ASP A 16 -8.62 -23.52 4.75
N LEU A 17 -7.35 -23.10 4.69
CA LEU A 17 -6.21 -23.95 4.34
C LEU A 17 -5.36 -24.44 5.53
N ILE A 18 -5.23 -23.66 6.60
CA ILE A 18 -4.42 -24.01 7.77
C ILE A 18 -5.32 -24.64 8.82
N LYS A 19 -5.11 -25.94 9.09
CA LYS A 19 -5.87 -26.72 10.08
C LYS A 19 -4.95 -27.22 11.16
N ASP A 20 -5.38 -27.13 12.41
CA ASP A 20 -4.61 -27.56 13.60
C ASP A 20 -3.20 -26.95 13.67
N GLY A 21 -3.03 -25.74 13.14
CA GLY A 21 -1.74 -25.04 13.08
C GLY A 21 -0.72 -25.63 12.10
N LYS A 22 -1.11 -26.60 11.25
CA LYS A 22 -0.22 -27.23 10.27
C LYS A 22 -0.18 -26.44 8.97
N TYR A 23 1.01 -26.12 8.50
CA TYR A 23 1.25 -25.43 7.24
C TYR A 23 2.57 -25.88 6.61
N ASP A 24 2.66 -25.70 5.29
CA ASP A 24 3.88 -25.89 4.49
C ASP A 24 4.00 -24.76 3.45
N GLN A 25 5.06 -24.78 2.65
CA GLN A 25 5.29 -23.78 1.59
C GLN A 25 4.19 -23.76 0.53
N GLY A 26 3.56 -24.90 0.24
CA GLY A 26 2.47 -24.97 -0.73
C GLY A 26 1.21 -24.27 -0.22
N ILE A 27 0.87 -24.48 1.05
CA ILE A 27 -0.24 -23.82 1.74
C ILE A 27 0.01 -22.31 1.81
N LEU A 28 1.21 -21.89 2.24
CA LEU A 28 1.55 -20.47 2.32
C LEU A 28 1.49 -19.78 0.95
N ASN A 29 2.00 -20.41 -0.11
CA ASN A 29 1.89 -19.87 -1.46
C ASN A 29 0.42 -19.69 -1.91
N ARG A 30 -0.48 -20.61 -1.54
CA ARG A 30 -1.92 -20.45 -1.83
C ARG A 30 -2.55 -19.30 -1.05
N VAL A 31 -2.13 -19.06 0.19
CA VAL A 31 -2.56 -17.89 0.96
C VAL A 31 -2.05 -16.59 0.30
N GLU A 32 -0.82 -16.56 -0.18
CA GLU A 32 -0.26 -15.40 -0.91
C GLU A 32 -1.01 -15.10 -2.22
N MET A 33 -1.57 -16.11 -2.89
CA MET A 33 -2.40 -15.87 -4.07
C MET A 33 -3.58 -14.93 -3.78
N ALA A 34 -4.12 -14.95 -2.55
CA ALA A 34 -5.16 -14.03 -2.12
C ALA A 34 -4.69 -12.57 -2.10
N ILE A 35 -3.39 -12.31 -1.92
CA ILE A 35 -2.80 -10.96 -2.01
C ILE A 35 -2.56 -10.61 -3.48
N ARG A 36 -1.95 -11.53 -4.26
CA ARG A 36 -1.61 -11.30 -5.69
C ARG A 36 -2.83 -10.97 -6.55
N ALA A 37 -4.00 -11.52 -6.22
CA ALA A 37 -5.26 -11.24 -6.93
C ALA A 37 -5.70 -9.77 -6.89
N TYR A 38 -5.19 -8.97 -5.94
CA TYR A 38 -5.51 -7.54 -5.82
C TYR A 38 -4.50 -6.63 -6.52
N ASP A 39 -3.41 -7.19 -7.06
CA ASP A 39 -2.26 -6.43 -7.59
C ASP A 39 -1.88 -5.21 -6.72
N PRO A 40 -1.63 -5.39 -5.41
CA PRO A 40 -1.45 -4.26 -4.51
C PRO A 40 -0.08 -3.61 -4.69
N CYS A 41 -0.05 -2.31 -5.03
CA CYS A 41 1.17 -1.52 -4.89
C CYS A 41 1.40 -1.18 -3.40
N LEU A 42 2.09 -2.07 -2.67
CA LEU A 42 2.41 -1.86 -1.26
C LEU A 42 3.28 -0.62 -1.04
N SER A 43 4.24 -0.36 -1.93
CA SER A 43 5.06 0.86 -1.89
C SER A 43 4.19 2.11 -2.01
N CYS A 44 3.26 2.17 -2.97
CA CYS A 44 2.38 3.32 -3.14
C CYS A 44 1.47 3.52 -1.91
N ALA A 45 0.95 2.41 -1.37
CA ALA A 45 0.05 2.42 -0.23
C ALA A 45 0.69 3.01 1.04
N THR A 46 2.00 2.84 1.24
CA THR A 46 2.71 3.40 2.41
C THR A 46 3.05 4.89 2.28
N HIS A 47 2.96 5.47 1.08
CA HIS A 47 3.21 6.90 0.86
C HIS A 47 1.94 7.75 0.92
N ASN A 48 0.78 7.11 0.86
CA ASN A 48 -0.49 7.75 1.17
C ASN A 48 -0.65 7.75 2.70
N LEU A 49 0.11 8.60 3.38
CA LEU A 49 -0.27 9.03 4.72
C LEU A 49 -1.63 9.73 4.61
N ASP A 50 -2.44 9.69 5.66
CA ASP A 50 -3.78 10.31 5.72
C ASP A 50 -3.69 11.85 5.79
N GLY A 51 -2.95 12.42 4.84
CA GLY A 51 -2.40 13.76 4.79
C GLY A 51 -1.53 13.83 3.56
N SER A 52 -1.83 14.80 2.71
CA SER A 52 -1.10 15.10 1.50
C SER A 52 0.42 15.11 1.77
N ILE A 53 1.26 14.50 0.91
CA ILE A 53 2.72 14.61 1.05
C ILE A 53 3.04 16.09 1.07
N ALA A 54 3.58 16.66 2.16
CA ALA A 54 3.87 18.08 2.28
C ALA A 54 4.88 18.53 1.21
N VAL A 55 4.38 18.79 -0.01
CA VAL A 55 5.19 19.21 -1.15
C VAL A 55 5.08 20.72 -1.22
N LYS A 56 6.21 21.38 -0.93
CA LYS A 56 6.37 22.81 -1.16
C LYS A 56 7.02 23.00 -2.53
N ILE A 57 6.33 23.71 -3.42
CA ILE A 57 6.87 24.12 -4.73
C ILE A 57 7.10 25.63 -4.67
N ASP A 58 8.34 26.06 -4.89
CA ASP A 58 8.67 27.47 -5.06
C ASP A 58 8.96 27.75 -6.55
N ILE A 59 8.25 28.72 -7.13
CA ILE A 59 8.58 29.30 -8.43
C ILE A 59 9.56 30.45 -8.19
N VAL A 60 10.72 30.41 -8.85
CA VAL A 60 11.75 31.46 -8.78
C VAL A 60 11.91 32.16 -10.12
N ASP A 61 12.12 33.47 -10.10
CA ASP A 61 12.45 34.25 -11.30
C ASP A 61 13.94 34.15 -11.66
N ALA A 62 14.34 34.79 -12.77
CA ALA A 62 15.72 34.79 -13.26
C ALA A 62 16.73 35.44 -12.29
N SER A 63 16.26 36.21 -11.29
CA SER A 63 17.10 36.79 -10.24
C SER A 63 17.24 35.87 -9.01
N GLY A 64 16.56 34.71 -9.02
CA GLY A 64 16.51 33.77 -7.90
C GLY A 64 15.50 34.14 -6.83
N LYS A 65 14.65 35.14 -7.06
CA LYS A 65 13.61 35.55 -6.11
C LYS A 65 12.39 34.63 -6.25
N VAL A 66 11.87 34.15 -5.13
CA VAL A 66 10.60 33.40 -5.11
C VAL A 66 9.46 34.31 -5.50
N VAL A 67 8.77 33.97 -6.58
CA VAL A 67 7.59 34.69 -7.08
C VAL A 67 6.29 34.01 -6.64
N GLN A 68 6.31 32.71 -6.35
CA GLN A 68 5.13 31.99 -5.92
C GLN A 68 5.48 30.71 -5.14
N THR A 69 4.61 30.32 -4.20
CA THR A 69 4.73 29.07 -3.46
C THR A 69 3.41 28.30 -3.50
N TYR A 70 3.47 27.00 -3.80
CA TYR A 70 2.36 26.05 -3.61
C TYR A 70 2.68 25.08 -2.50
N LYS A 71 1.70 24.80 -1.64
CA LYS A 71 1.74 23.79 -0.57
C LYS A 71 0.39 23.10 -0.49
N ASN A 72 0.38 21.84 -0.07
CA ASN A 72 -0.83 21.08 0.19
C ASN A 72 -1.08 20.84 1.69
#